data_AF-A0AAP0DRH9-F1
#
_entry.id   AF-A0AAP0DRH9-F1
#
_cell.length_a   1.000
_cell.length_b   1.000
_cell.length_c   1.000
_cell.angle_alpha   90.00
_cell.angle_beta   90.00
_cell.angle_gamma   90.00
#
_symmetry.space_group_name_H-M   'P 1'
#
loop_
_entity.id
_entity.type
_entity.pdbx_description
1 polymer ?
#
loop_
_entity_poly.entity_id
_entity_poly.type
_entity_poly.pdbx_seq_one_letter_code
_entity_poly.pdbx_strand_id
1 'polypeptide(L)'
;MGRVYTLGSSTTALAPNVPPMLELQFGVPMAGAIICNLNTRLDHNMLSTLLKHSEAKILFVDHKLLSVVEEAIDLLERMHSKHPRVVVISEPGGSGCEYESLVSSGVTEFSIIRPNNECDPISLNYTSGTTSRPKGIVYSYRGAYLSALASVFIRGGTNICLRRCDPEDIFDNIMNHNVTHMDGAPTVLNMIVNSLLTNQKPLPHKVEILTGGAPPPPTIISKIEELGFQVRHVYGLTETFGPATLNLWKPEWDRLPCEEQMEIRARQGVQIFVTEEIDVKDPITMESIKRDGKSLGEIMIRGNTVMSGYLKDLKATEEAFAGGWFRSGDLAVKHPDGYIEVKDRCKDIIISGGENISTIEMETVIYNHPGVLEVAVVARPDDYWGQTPCAFVKLKDNVDVDERDIIEHCRDHMPHFMAPRTVVFDDLPRNSTGKVQKFVLREKAKLMGSLSY
;
A
#
# COMPACT_ATOMS: atom_id res chain seq x y z
N MET A 1 26.29 5.55 -3.78
CA MET A 1 24.97 6.21 -3.67
C MET A 1 24.65 6.32 -2.19
N GLY A 2 24.79 7.51 -1.62
CA GLY A 2 24.64 7.73 -0.18
C GLY A 2 24.66 9.23 0.05
N ARG A 3 23.52 9.89 -0.15
CA ARG A 3 23.35 11.32 0.18
C ARG A 3 22.41 11.41 1.36
N VAL A 4 22.81 12.16 2.37
CA VAL A 4 21.88 12.64 3.41
C VAL A 4 21.09 13.78 2.75
N TYR A 5 19.80 13.55 2.49
CA TYR A 5 18.93 14.60 1.95
C TYR A 5 18.51 15.55 3.08
N THR A 6 18.99 16.79 3.03
CA THR A 6 18.34 17.90 3.72
C THR A 6 17.25 18.42 2.80
N LEU A 7 15.99 18.40 3.24
CA LEU A 7 14.89 18.93 2.46
C LEU A 7 15.10 20.44 2.24
N GLY A 8 14.68 20.94 1.08
CA GLY A 8 14.44 22.36 0.89
C GLY A 8 13.22 22.83 1.71
N SER A 9 12.45 23.79 1.22
CA SER A 9 11.16 24.13 1.82
C SER A 9 10.18 22.95 1.65
N SER A 10 9.91 22.20 2.73
CA SER A 10 8.87 21.16 2.73
C SER A 10 7.49 21.78 2.95
N THR A 11 6.52 21.34 2.14
CA THR A 11 5.10 21.70 2.26
C THR A 11 4.32 20.43 2.46
N THR A 12 3.49 20.38 3.49
CA THR A 12 2.70 19.20 3.83
C THR A 12 1.25 19.40 3.43
N ALA A 13 0.60 18.33 2.99
CA ALA A 13 -0.84 18.28 2.74
C ALA A 13 -1.49 17.15 3.57
N LEU A 14 -2.55 17.49 4.28
CA LEU A 14 -3.37 16.59 5.11
C LEU A 14 -4.84 16.75 4.72
N ALA A 15 -5.26 16.07 3.67
CA ALA A 15 -6.61 16.15 3.15
C ALA A 15 -7.05 14.81 2.52
N PRO A 16 -8.37 14.54 2.42
CA PRO A 16 -8.88 13.40 1.67
C PRO A 16 -8.65 13.59 0.17
N ASN A 17 -9.07 12.63 -0.65
CA ASN A 17 -8.97 12.75 -2.11
C ASN A 17 -9.97 13.83 -2.60
N VAL A 18 -9.48 15.06 -2.77
CA VAL A 18 -10.21 16.23 -3.26
C VAL A 18 -9.38 16.96 -4.31
N PRO A 19 -9.98 17.76 -5.22
CA PRO A 19 -9.24 18.46 -6.28
C PRO A 19 -8.02 19.26 -5.80
N PRO A 20 -8.06 20.01 -4.67
CA PRO A 20 -6.89 20.68 -4.12
C PRO A 20 -5.66 19.77 -3.89
N MET A 21 -5.86 18.48 -3.57
CA MET A 21 -4.75 17.53 -3.42
C MET A 21 -4.00 17.30 -4.73
N LEU A 22 -4.71 17.30 -5.87
CA LEU A 22 -4.11 17.19 -7.20
C LEU A 22 -3.37 18.48 -7.56
N GLU A 23 -4.00 19.63 -7.35
CA GLU A 23 -3.40 20.94 -7.60
C GLU A 23 -2.09 21.13 -6.82
N LEU A 24 -2.05 20.71 -5.55
CA LEU A 24 -0.85 20.76 -4.71
C LEU A 24 0.30 19.88 -5.24
N GLN A 25 0.02 18.75 -5.91
CA GLN A 25 1.10 17.93 -6.52
C GLN A 25 1.84 18.68 -7.62
N PHE A 26 1.24 19.70 -8.23
CA PHE A 26 1.87 20.53 -9.25
C PHE A 26 2.35 21.87 -8.69
N GLY A 27 1.46 22.59 -8.00
CA GLY A 27 1.74 23.94 -7.50
C GLY A 27 2.92 24.01 -6.53
N VAL A 28 3.06 23.02 -5.65
CA VAL A 28 4.15 22.98 -4.66
C VAL A 28 5.51 22.75 -5.33
N PRO A 29 5.70 21.72 -6.17
CA PRO A 29 6.92 21.58 -6.96
C PRO A 29 7.20 22.76 -7.89
N MET A 30 6.17 23.35 -8.52
CA MET A 30 6.35 24.53 -9.39
C MET A 30 6.90 25.74 -8.62
N ALA A 31 6.60 25.85 -7.33
CA ALA A 31 7.16 26.83 -6.41
C ALA A 31 8.53 26.42 -5.80
N GLY A 32 9.16 25.35 -6.30
CA GLY A 32 10.46 24.86 -5.84
C GLY A 32 10.43 24.20 -4.45
N ALA A 33 9.25 23.85 -3.95
CA ALA A 33 9.06 23.18 -2.68
C ALA A 33 8.84 21.66 -2.86
N ILE A 34 9.03 20.91 -1.77
CA ILE A 34 8.85 19.46 -1.76
C ILE A 34 7.50 19.15 -1.12
N ILE A 35 6.61 18.47 -1.85
CA ILE A 35 5.30 18.09 -1.34
C ILE A 35 5.41 16.85 -0.43
N CYS A 36 4.78 16.90 0.73
CA CYS A 36 4.64 15.78 1.64
C CYS A 36 3.17 15.47 1.87
N ASN A 37 2.69 14.34 1.37
CA ASN A 37 1.30 13.93 1.57
C ASN A 37 1.20 13.08 2.84
N LEU A 38 0.43 13.54 3.82
CA LEU A 38 0.16 12.83 5.06
C LEU A 38 -1.23 12.24 5.07
N ASN A 39 -1.38 11.19 5.87
CA ASN A 39 -2.63 10.47 5.93
C ASN A 39 -3.65 11.14 6.86
N THR A 40 -4.90 11.22 6.44
CA THR A 40 -5.99 11.82 7.22
C THR A 40 -6.37 11.08 8.50
N ARG A 41 -5.89 9.84 8.70
CA ARG A 41 -6.16 9.02 9.89
C ARG A 41 -5.09 9.15 10.99
N LEU A 42 -4.11 10.04 10.81
CA LEU A 42 -3.08 10.27 11.82
C LEU A 42 -3.69 10.95 13.05
N ASP A 43 -3.27 10.53 14.23
CA ASP A 43 -3.52 11.28 15.46
C ASP A 43 -2.56 12.48 15.58
N HIS A 44 -2.83 13.37 16.52
CA HIS A 44 -2.03 14.57 16.74
C HIS A 44 -0.57 14.27 17.15
N ASN A 45 -0.33 13.13 17.82
CA ASN A 45 1.01 12.72 18.28
C ASN A 45 1.89 12.31 17.10
N MET A 46 1.36 11.46 16.23
CA MET A 46 2.06 11.06 15.02
C MET A 46 2.18 12.24 14.06
N LEU A 47 1.13 13.04 13.91
CA LEU A 47 1.16 14.22 13.05
C LEU A 47 2.26 15.21 13.47
N SER A 48 2.34 15.59 14.76
CA SER A 48 3.39 16.48 15.26
C SER A 48 4.79 15.88 15.03
N THR A 49 4.96 14.57 15.22
CA THR A 49 6.21 13.87 14.94
C THR A 49 6.61 13.99 13.47
N LEU A 50 5.68 13.77 12.54
CA LEU A 50 5.94 13.81 11.10
C LEU A 50 6.18 15.24 10.59
N LEU A 51 5.45 16.24 11.10
CA LEU A 51 5.66 17.65 10.79
C LEU A 51 7.06 18.11 11.22
N LYS A 52 7.49 17.71 12.43
CA LYS A 52 8.84 17.99 12.92
C LYS A 52 9.92 17.28 12.09
N HIS A 53 9.70 16.01 11.75
CA HIS A 53 10.68 15.23 10.99
C HIS A 53 10.87 15.75 9.56
N SER A 54 9.76 16.11 8.90
CA SER A 54 9.75 16.70 7.54
C SER A 54 10.16 18.17 7.48
N GLU A 55 10.24 18.86 8.63
CA GLU A 55 10.50 20.30 8.71
C GLU A 55 9.50 21.13 7.86
N ALA A 56 8.23 20.76 7.94
CA ALA A 56 7.16 21.40 7.19
C ALA A 56 7.08 22.91 7.49
N LYS A 57 7.06 23.73 6.43
CA LYS A 57 6.90 25.20 6.52
C LYS A 57 5.46 25.64 6.31
N ILE A 58 4.72 24.93 5.47
CA ILE A 58 3.30 25.14 5.19
C ILE A 58 2.59 23.80 5.34
N LEU A 59 1.40 23.83 5.95
CA LEU A 59 0.50 22.69 6.08
C LEU A 59 -0.85 23.06 5.48
N PHE A 60 -1.18 22.46 4.35
CA PHE A 60 -2.53 22.49 3.79
C PHE A 60 -3.37 21.42 4.47
N VAL A 61 -4.50 21.79 5.05
CA VAL A 61 -5.34 20.86 5.82
C VAL A 61 -6.79 20.95 5.40
N ASP A 62 -7.45 19.81 5.25
CA ASP A 62 -8.90 19.77 5.09
C ASP A 62 -9.62 20.30 6.34
N HIS A 63 -10.62 21.17 6.17
CA HIS A 63 -11.37 21.78 7.29
C HIS A 63 -11.89 20.77 8.32
N LYS A 64 -12.21 19.51 7.93
CA LYS A 64 -12.69 18.47 8.85
C LYS A 64 -11.58 17.89 9.76
N LEU A 65 -10.32 18.24 9.53
CA LEU A 65 -9.15 17.75 10.25
C LEU A 65 -8.44 18.86 11.04
N LEU A 66 -9.01 20.07 11.08
CA LEU A 66 -8.38 21.24 11.71
C LEU A 66 -8.09 21.02 13.20
N SER A 67 -9.00 20.39 13.94
CA SER A 67 -8.82 20.13 15.37
C SER A 67 -7.60 19.25 15.66
N VAL A 68 -7.35 18.23 14.83
CA VAL A 68 -6.17 17.34 14.97
C VAL A 68 -4.88 18.12 14.69
N VAL A 69 -4.93 19.08 13.76
CA VAL A 69 -3.79 19.96 13.46
C VAL A 69 -3.51 20.92 14.61
N GLU A 70 -4.55 21.54 15.19
CA GLU A 70 -4.42 22.44 16.34
C GLU A 70 -3.75 21.72 17.52
N GLU A 71 -4.23 20.52 17.87
CA GLU A 71 -3.62 19.69 18.92
C GLU A 71 -2.15 19.33 18.61
N ALA A 72 -1.82 19.04 17.34
CA ALA A 72 -0.45 18.74 16.93
C ALA A 72 0.47 19.97 16.99
N ILE A 73 -0.04 21.17 16.67
CA ILE A 73 0.70 22.44 16.79
C ILE A 73 0.94 22.77 18.25
N ASP A 74 -0.07 22.64 19.12
CA ASP A 74 0.07 22.83 20.57
C ASP A 74 1.16 21.91 21.17
N LEU A 75 1.30 20.68 20.66
CA LEU A 75 2.38 19.78 21.05
C LEU A 75 3.75 20.27 20.58
N LEU A 76 3.86 20.76 19.33
CA LEU A 76 5.10 21.32 18.81
C LEU A 76 5.54 22.55 19.60
N GLU A 77 4.61 23.44 19.95
CA GLU A 77 4.86 24.62 20.77
C GLU A 77 5.32 24.27 22.18
N ARG A 78 4.64 23.31 22.83
CA ARG A 78 5.06 22.77 24.15
C ARG A 78 6.46 22.15 24.11
N MET A 79 6.87 21.60 22.97
CA MET A 79 8.23 21.09 22.73
C MET A 79 9.21 22.15 22.21
N HIS A 80 8.84 23.44 22.22
CA HIS A 80 9.61 24.56 21.67
C HIS A 80 10.14 24.30 20.25
N SER A 81 9.35 23.59 19.45
CA SER A 81 9.68 23.22 18.07
C SER A 81 8.96 24.16 17.09
N LYS A 82 9.58 24.47 15.94
CA LYS A 82 8.91 25.24 14.88
C LYS A 82 7.73 24.43 14.32
N HIS A 83 6.64 25.12 13.99
CA HIS A 83 5.47 24.54 13.34
C HIS A 83 5.19 25.26 12.00
N PRO A 84 4.49 24.60 11.06
CA PRO A 84 4.15 25.20 9.77
C PRO A 84 3.08 26.29 9.91
N ARG A 85 3.00 27.16 8.89
CA ARG A 85 1.79 27.97 8.63
C ARG A 85 0.68 27.05 8.13
N VAL A 86 -0.48 27.07 8.78
CA VAL A 86 -1.66 26.32 8.36
C VAL A 86 -2.41 27.09 7.28
N VAL A 87 -2.92 26.37 6.27
CA VAL A 87 -3.83 26.87 5.24
C VAL A 87 -5.00 25.89 5.13
N VAL A 88 -6.21 26.38 5.38
CA VAL A 88 -7.41 25.52 5.39
C VAL A 88 -8.00 25.33 3.99
N ILE A 89 -8.22 24.06 3.63
CA ILE A 89 -8.96 23.61 2.45
C ILE A 89 -10.42 23.40 2.87
N SER A 90 -11.28 24.31 2.41
CA SER A 90 -12.72 24.29 2.66
C SER A 90 -13.48 23.91 1.38
N GLU A 91 -14.75 23.53 1.52
CA GLU A 91 -15.59 23.28 0.34
C GLU A 91 -15.87 24.59 -0.42
N PRO A 92 -16.03 24.54 -1.75
CA PRO A 92 -16.31 25.72 -2.56
C PRO A 92 -17.54 26.49 -2.03
N GLY A 93 -17.35 27.79 -1.73
CA GLY A 93 -18.42 28.66 -1.22
C GLY A 93 -18.60 28.66 0.31
N GLY A 94 -17.80 27.91 1.07
CA GLY A 94 -17.77 27.98 2.54
C GLY A 94 -17.10 29.25 3.07
N SER A 95 -17.54 29.74 4.24
CA SER A 95 -16.83 30.80 4.97
C SER A 95 -15.46 30.30 5.43
N GLY A 96 -14.38 31.05 5.19
CA GLY A 96 -13.02 30.65 5.58
C GLY A 96 -12.29 29.79 4.53
N CYS A 97 -12.61 29.96 3.24
CA CYS A 97 -11.91 29.32 2.11
C CYS A 97 -10.50 29.92 1.91
N GLU A 98 -9.58 29.66 2.85
CA GLU A 98 -8.21 30.17 2.80
C GLU A 98 -7.45 29.67 1.57
N TYR A 99 -7.61 28.38 1.23
CA TYR A 99 -7.01 27.79 0.03
C TYR A 99 -7.46 28.49 -1.26
N GLU A 100 -8.78 28.61 -1.48
CA GLU A 100 -9.32 29.26 -2.68
C GLU A 100 -8.96 30.75 -2.74
N SER A 101 -8.89 31.42 -1.59
CA SER A 101 -8.42 32.81 -1.50
C SER A 101 -6.94 32.92 -1.89
N LEU A 102 -6.11 31.96 -1.44
CA LEU A 102 -4.70 31.88 -1.83
C LEU A 102 -4.56 31.65 -3.33
N VAL A 103 -5.29 30.69 -3.91
CA VAL A 103 -5.30 30.42 -5.35
C VAL A 103 -5.75 31.65 -6.14
N SER A 104 -6.85 32.28 -5.73
CA SER A 104 -7.40 33.48 -6.38
C SER A 104 -6.47 34.70 -6.30
N SER A 105 -5.61 34.76 -5.27
CA SER A 105 -4.57 35.79 -5.13
C SER A 105 -3.30 35.52 -5.96
N GLY A 106 -3.22 34.36 -6.63
CA GLY A 106 -2.07 33.95 -7.42
C GLY A 106 -1.84 34.84 -8.65
N VAL A 107 -0.58 34.95 -9.06
CA VAL A 107 -0.18 35.69 -10.27
C VAL A 107 -0.06 34.72 -11.45
N THR A 108 -0.76 34.99 -12.55
CA THR A 108 -0.77 34.11 -13.73
C THR A 108 0.56 34.06 -14.49
N GLU A 109 1.40 35.08 -14.36
CA GLU A 109 2.72 35.17 -14.99
C GLU A 109 3.86 34.58 -14.13
N PHE A 110 3.54 33.66 -13.21
CA PHE A 110 4.54 33.03 -12.35
C PHE A 110 5.54 32.20 -13.16
N SER A 111 6.83 32.52 -13.02
CA SER A 111 7.91 31.72 -13.60
C SER A 111 8.22 30.52 -12.71
N ILE A 112 7.98 29.31 -13.23
CA ILE A 112 8.23 28.04 -12.53
C ILE A 112 9.68 27.98 -12.04
N ILE A 113 9.85 27.70 -10.75
CA ILE A 113 11.17 27.43 -10.16
C ILE A 113 11.57 26.01 -10.56
N ARG A 114 12.51 25.91 -11.50
CA ARG A 114 13.01 24.62 -11.99
C ARG A 114 13.99 24.00 -10.98
N PRO A 115 14.02 22.65 -10.84
CA PRO A 115 15.06 22.00 -10.07
C PRO A 115 16.44 22.25 -10.68
N ASN A 116 17.49 22.18 -9.86
CA ASN A 116 18.87 22.32 -10.35
C ASN A 116 19.26 21.12 -11.22
N ASN A 117 18.77 19.94 -10.86
CA ASN A 117 18.91 18.72 -11.66
C ASN A 117 17.73 17.76 -11.40
N GLU A 118 17.56 16.79 -12.28
CA GLU A 118 16.47 15.82 -12.21
C GLU A 118 16.53 14.85 -11.01
N CYS A 119 17.67 14.75 -10.32
CA CYS A 119 17.79 13.96 -9.08
C CYS A 119 17.41 14.75 -7.83
N ASP A 120 17.07 16.03 -7.96
CA ASP A 120 16.59 16.83 -6.83
C ASP A 120 15.27 16.26 -6.30
N PRO A 121 15.00 16.38 -4.99
CA PRO A 121 13.78 15.88 -4.40
C PRO A 121 12.54 16.67 -4.86
N ILE A 122 11.45 15.97 -5.18
CA ILE A 122 10.16 16.56 -5.55
C ILE A 122 9.06 16.23 -4.54
N SER A 123 9.12 15.05 -3.93
CA SER A 123 8.09 14.56 -3.03
C SER A 123 8.68 13.74 -1.88
N LEU A 124 8.01 13.78 -0.73
CA LEU A 124 8.30 13.01 0.47
C LEU A 124 7.03 12.26 0.91
N ASN A 125 7.08 10.94 0.94
CA ASN A 125 5.98 10.14 1.49
C ASN A 125 6.43 9.37 2.72
N TYR A 126 5.53 9.22 3.69
CA TYR A 126 5.79 8.37 4.84
C TYR A 126 5.17 6.99 4.64
N THR A 127 5.97 5.96 4.87
CA THR A 127 5.48 4.59 5.02
C THR A 127 5.51 4.22 6.49
N SER A 128 4.50 3.47 6.95
CA SER A 128 4.55 2.82 8.26
C SER A 128 5.67 1.77 8.32
N GLY A 129 6.28 1.41 7.18
CA GLY A 129 7.42 0.52 7.11
C GLY A 129 7.14 -0.86 7.70
N THR A 130 8.23 -1.57 7.97
CA THR A 130 8.23 -2.84 8.68
C THR A 130 8.40 -2.69 10.19
N THR A 131 8.61 -1.47 10.66
CA THR A 131 8.99 -1.05 12.01
C THR A 131 7.89 -0.21 12.66
N SER A 132 7.96 -0.01 13.98
CA SER A 132 7.00 0.85 14.70
C SER A 132 7.16 2.35 14.44
N ARG A 133 8.23 2.78 13.74
CA ARG A 133 8.50 4.17 13.38
C ARG A 133 8.33 4.40 11.87
N PRO A 134 7.59 5.44 11.44
CA PRO A 134 7.46 5.77 10.03
C PRO A 134 8.79 6.20 9.41
N LYS A 135 9.04 5.77 8.16
CA LYS A 135 10.21 6.18 7.38
C LYS A 135 9.78 7.18 6.30
N GLY A 136 10.50 8.28 6.18
CA GLY A 136 10.28 9.27 5.11
C GLY A 136 11.01 8.83 3.85
N ILE A 137 10.28 8.60 2.77
CA ILE A 137 10.79 8.17 1.47
C ILE A 137 10.90 9.39 0.55
N VAL A 138 12.11 9.65 0.07
CA VAL A 138 12.39 10.81 -0.80
C VAL A 138 12.34 10.37 -2.25
N TYR A 139 11.56 11.07 -3.08
CA TYR A 139 11.55 10.87 -4.53
C TYR A 139 12.19 12.01 -5.28
N SER A 140 12.80 11.68 -6.42
CA SER A 140 13.40 12.65 -7.33
C SER A 140 12.42 13.12 -8.41
N TYR A 141 12.70 14.28 -9.02
CA TYR A 141 11.99 14.75 -10.22
C TYR A 141 12.02 13.70 -11.35
N ARG A 142 13.16 13.05 -11.58
CA ARG A 142 13.32 11.98 -12.58
C ARG A 142 12.37 10.82 -12.31
N GLY A 143 12.33 10.33 -11.07
CA GLY A 143 11.47 9.21 -10.68
C GLY A 143 9.99 9.56 -10.78
N ALA A 144 9.62 10.78 -10.39
CA ALA A 144 8.25 11.26 -10.53
C ALA A 144 7.83 11.40 -11.99
N TYR A 145 8.68 11.98 -12.85
CA TYR A 145 8.40 12.12 -14.27
C TYR A 145 8.18 10.76 -14.94
N LEU A 146 9.09 9.80 -14.71
CA LEU A 146 8.99 8.46 -15.29
C LEU A 146 7.74 7.73 -14.79
N SER A 147 7.46 7.79 -13.48
CA SER A 147 6.27 7.16 -12.90
C SER A 147 4.97 7.78 -13.46
N ALA A 148 4.96 9.08 -13.69
CA ALA A 148 3.80 9.77 -14.24
C ALA A 148 3.49 9.35 -15.69
N LEU A 149 4.47 8.86 -16.47
CA LEU A 149 4.22 8.33 -17.82
C LEU A 149 3.29 7.10 -17.82
N ALA A 150 3.24 6.38 -16.69
CA ALA A 150 2.30 5.27 -16.49
C ALA A 150 0.93 5.72 -15.95
N SER A 151 0.75 6.99 -15.62
CA SER A 151 -0.49 7.51 -15.02
C SER A 151 -1.53 7.94 -16.06
N VAL A 152 -2.81 7.79 -15.70
CA VAL A 152 -3.96 8.27 -16.49
C VAL A 152 -3.93 9.79 -16.67
N PHE A 153 -3.36 10.53 -15.70
CA PHE A 153 -3.28 11.99 -15.73
C PHE A 153 -2.52 12.51 -16.95
N ILE A 154 -1.33 11.95 -17.24
CA ILE A 154 -0.53 12.36 -18.41
C ILE A 154 -1.21 12.00 -19.74
N ARG A 155 -2.16 11.05 -19.72
CA ARG A 155 -2.92 10.63 -20.89
C ARG A 155 -4.16 11.51 -21.17
N GLY A 156 -4.38 12.56 -20.37
CA GLY A 156 -5.52 13.46 -20.50
C GLY A 156 -6.83 12.89 -19.93
N GLY A 157 -6.76 11.89 -19.05
CA GLY A 157 -7.94 11.32 -18.40
C GLY A 157 -8.51 12.25 -17.32
N THR A 158 -9.84 12.20 -17.16
CA THR A 158 -10.53 12.94 -16.09
C THR A 158 -10.45 12.15 -14.79
N ASN A 159 -10.03 12.80 -13.70
CA ASN A 159 -9.95 12.18 -12.38
C ASN A 159 -11.22 12.50 -11.59
N ILE A 160 -11.93 11.45 -11.15
CA ILE A 160 -13.10 11.59 -10.28
C ILE A 160 -12.65 11.30 -8.85
N CYS A 161 -12.66 12.33 -8.01
CA CYS A 161 -12.18 12.24 -6.63
C CYS A 161 -13.31 11.86 -5.68
N LEU A 162 -13.18 10.69 -5.04
CA LEU A 162 -14.09 10.28 -3.97
C LEU A 162 -13.49 10.62 -2.61
N ARG A 163 -14.17 11.49 -1.86
CA ARG A 163 -13.74 11.88 -0.51
C ARG A 163 -13.75 10.70 0.46
N ARG A 164 -14.74 9.81 0.30
CA ARG A 164 -14.88 8.55 1.02
C ARG A 164 -15.02 7.43 0.00
N CYS A 165 -14.49 6.26 0.34
CA CYS A 165 -14.67 5.08 -0.47
C CYS A 165 -15.91 4.35 0.05
N ASP A 166 -17.03 4.52 -0.64
CA ASP A 166 -18.31 3.87 -0.35
C ASP A 166 -18.86 3.21 -1.63
N PRO A 167 -19.45 2.00 -1.56
CA PRO A 167 -19.99 1.34 -2.75
C PRO A 167 -21.02 2.16 -3.51
N GLU A 168 -21.95 2.85 -2.83
CA GLU A 168 -22.98 3.67 -3.49
C GLU A 168 -22.32 4.79 -4.32
N ASP A 169 -21.41 5.54 -3.69
CA ASP A 169 -20.65 6.60 -4.36
C ASP A 169 -19.85 6.05 -5.56
N ILE A 170 -19.23 4.87 -5.44
CA ILE A 170 -18.46 4.24 -6.53
C ILE A 170 -19.37 3.96 -7.72
N PHE A 171 -20.48 3.25 -7.51
CA PHE A 171 -21.40 2.90 -8.61
C PHE A 171 -22.03 4.15 -9.23
N ASP A 172 -22.43 5.14 -8.42
CA ASP A 172 -23.02 6.39 -8.91
C ASP A 172 -22.05 7.19 -9.76
N ASN A 173 -20.79 7.31 -9.33
CA ASN A 173 -19.80 8.04 -10.09
C ASN A 173 -19.39 7.31 -11.38
N ILE A 174 -19.38 5.97 -11.38
CA ILE A 174 -19.18 5.20 -12.62
C ILE A 174 -20.29 5.52 -13.63
N MET A 175 -21.54 5.52 -13.19
CA MET A 175 -22.68 5.80 -14.05
C MET A 175 -22.71 7.25 -14.54
N ASN A 176 -22.49 8.22 -13.64
CA ASN A 176 -22.61 9.64 -13.94
C ASN A 176 -21.46 10.16 -14.82
N HIS A 177 -20.26 9.56 -14.69
CA HIS A 177 -19.05 10.06 -15.33
C HIS A 177 -18.44 9.08 -16.35
N ASN A 178 -19.08 7.93 -16.60
CA ASN A 178 -18.57 6.88 -17.48
C ASN A 178 -17.14 6.47 -17.11
N VAL A 179 -16.88 6.26 -15.82
CA VAL A 179 -15.55 5.88 -15.32
C VAL A 179 -15.11 4.57 -15.99
N THR A 180 -13.90 4.55 -16.53
CA THR A 180 -13.34 3.38 -17.24
C THR A 180 -12.28 2.63 -16.44
N HIS A 181 -11.63 3.32 -15.50
CA HIS A 181 -10.53 2.81 -14.70
C HIS A 181 -10.67 3.30 -13.26
N MET A 182 -10.30 2.45 -12.31
CA MET A 182 -10.13 2.84 -10.91
C MET A 182 -9.01 2.03 -10.25
N ASP A 183 -8.50 2.55 -9.15
CA ASP A 183 -7.54 1.84 -8.30
C ASP A 183 -8.21 1.49 -6.98
N GLY A 184 -8.04 0.25 -6.53
CA GLY A 184 -8.67 -0.24 -5.31
C GLY A 184 -7.85 -1.32 -4.64
N ALA A 185 -7.51 -1.14 -3.37
CA ALA A 185 -6.93 -2.21 -2.56
C ALA A 185 -7.91 -3.39 -2.45
N PRO A 186 -7.45 -4.63 -2.16
CA PRO A 186 -8.33 -5.78 -2.00
C PRO A 186 -9.51 -5.57 -1.04
N THR A 187 -9.36 -4.69 -0.04
CA THR A 187 -10.46 -4.28 0.85
C THR A 187 -11.59 -3.55 0.14
N VAL A 188 -11.27 -2.71 -0.84
CA VAL A 188 -12.25 -2.00 -1.67
C VAL A 188 -13.00 -3.00 -2.54
N LEU A 189 -12.29 -3.98 -3.13
CA LEU A 189 -12.93 -5.06 -3.89
C LEU A 189 -13.89 -5.86 -3.00
N ASN A 190 -13.45 -6.24 -1.79
CA ASN A 190 -14.29 -6.94 -0.82
C ASN A 190 -15.51 -6.10 -0.39
N MET A 191 -15.33 -4.80 -0.22
CA MET A 191 -16.40 -3.86 0.12
C MET A 191 -17.44 -3.75 -1.01
N ILE A 192 -17.02 -3.72 -2.27
CA ILE A 192 -17.91 -3.71 -3.44
C ILE A 192 -18.69 -5.04 -3.51
N VAL A 193 -18.00 -6.18 -3.43
CA VAL A 193 -18.60 -7.51 -3.55
C VAL A 193 -19.65 -7.79 -2.47
N ASN A 194 -19.42 -7.33 -1.24
CA ASN A 194 -20.35 -7.54 -0.12
C ASN A 194 -21.28 -6.34 0.14
N SER A 195 -21.34 -5.37 -0.79
CA SER A 195 -22.27 -4.24 -0.67
C SER A 195 -23.73 -4.68 -0.82
N LEU A 196 -24.67 -3.87 -0.34
CA LEU A 196 -26.09 -4.13 -0.51
C LEU A 196 -26.46 -4.24 -2.00
N LEU A 197 -27.32 -5.20 -2.34
CA LEU A 197 -27.77 -5.40 -3.73
C LEU A 197 -28.41 -4.15 -4.35
N THR A 198 -28.99 -3.26 -3.52
CA THR A 198 -29.53 -1.96 -3.96
C THR A 198 -28.46 -1.01 -4.48
N ASN A 199 -27.21 -1.16 -4.01
CA ASN A 199 -26.09 -0.32 -4.39
C ASN A 199 -25.37 -0.89 -5.62
N GLN A 200 -25.45 -2.21 -5.84
CA GLN A 200 -24.83 -2.91 -6.98
C GLN A 200 -25.61 -2.63 -8.27
N LYS A 201 -25.25 -1.54 -8.95
CA LYS A 201 -25.88 -1.13 -10.22
C LYS A 201 -25.16 -1.82 -11.40
N PRO A 202 -25.88 -2.28 -12.44
CA PRO A 202 -25.25 -2.81 -13.64
C PRO A 202 -24.32 -1.78 -14.28
N LEU A 203 -23.07 -2.16 -14.52
CA LEU A 203 -22.09 -1.25 -15.13
C LEU A 203 -22.41 -1.03 -16.61
N PRO A 204 -22.20 0.20 -17.13
CA PRO A 204 -22.50 0.53 -18.53
C PRO A 204 -21.48 -0.08 -19.51
N HIS A 205 -20.28 -0.40 -19.01
CA HIS A 205 -19.18 -1.06 -19.71
C HIS A 205 -18.25 -1.73 -18.69
N LYS A 206 -17.27 -2.50 -19.17
CA LYS A 206 -16.24 -3.08 -18.31
C LYS A 206 -15.36 -1.99 -17.70
N VAL A 207 -15.22 -1.99 -16.38
CA VAL A 207 -14.35 -1.06 -15.64
C VAL A 207 -13.10 -1.79 -15.19
N GLU A 208 -11.93 -1.30 -15.60
CA GLU A 208 -10.63 -1.87 -15.22
C GLU A 208 -10.28 -1.42 -13.79
N ILE A 209 -9.97 -2.38 -12.91
CA ILE A 209 -9.51 -2.13 -11.55
C ILE A 209 -8.06 -2.58 -11.42
N LEU A 210 -7.15 -1.65 -11.09
CA LEU A 210 -5.84 -2.05 -10.59
C LEU A 210 -5.93 -2.31 -9.08
N THR A 211 -5.46 -3.48 -8.65
CA THR A 211 -5.39 -3.85 -7.24
C THR A 211 -3.97 -4.21 -6.84
N GLY A 212 -3.58 -3.86 -5.63
CA GLY A 212 -2.23 -4.13 -5.13
C GLY A 212 -2.08 -3.88 -3.63
N GLY A 213 -0.85 -4.03 -3.13
CA GLY A 213 -0.50 -3.86 -1.72
C GLY A 213 -0.73 -5.11 -0.84
N ALA A 214 -1.62 -6.00 -1.27
CA ALA A 214 -1.83 -7.35 -0.77
C ALA A 214 -2.43 -8.23 -1.90
N PRO A 215 -2.20 -9.55 -1.90
CA PRO A 215 -2.83 -10.43 -2.87
C PRO A 215 -4.36 -10.45 -2.69
N PRO A 216 -5.15 -10.21 -3.76
CA PRO A 216 -6.59 -10.34 -3.70
C PRO A 216 -6.99 -11.82 -3.63
N PRO A 217 -7.97 -12.21 -2.79
CA PRO A 217 -8.46 -13.58 -2.77
C PRO A 217 -9.11 -13.96 -4.12
N PRO A 218 -8.87 -15.17 -4.66
CA PRO A 218 -9.44 -15.61 -5.94
C PRO A 218 -10.98 -15.53 -5.98
N THR A 219 -11.63 -15.84 -4.87
CA THR A 219 -13.10 -15.76 -4.73
C THR A 219 -13.63 -14.33 -4.86
N ILE A 220 -12.88 -13.32 -4.38
CA ILE A 220 -13.24 -11.91 -4.54
C ILE A 220 -13.04 -11.46 -5.99
N ILE A 221 -11.97 -11.93 -6.65
CA ILE A 221 -11.75 -11.64 -8.08
C ILE A 221 -12.91 -12.18 -8.92
N SER A 222 -13.32 -13.43 -8.72
CA SER A 222 -14.44 -14.03 -9.46
C SER A 222 -15.73 -13.22 -9.29
N LYS A 223 -16.08 -12.88 -8.04
CA LYS A 223 -17.33 -12.17 -7.73
C LYS A 223 -17.34 -10.74 -8.26
N ILE A 224 -16.22 -10.02 -8.22
CA ILE A 224 -16.18 -8.65 -8.73
C ILE A 224 -16.20 -8.63 -10.27
N GLU A 225 -15.66 -9.67 -10.93
CA GLU A 225 -15.77 -9.82 -12.39
C GLU A 225 -17.21 -10.09 -12.84
N GLU A 226 -18.00 -10.83 -12.05
CA GLU A 226 -19.44 -11.00 -12.28
C GLU A 226 -20.22 -9.66 -12.22
N LEU A 227 -19.72 -8.69 -11.45
CA LEU A 227 -20.27 -7.34 -11.39
C LEU A 227 -19.85 -6.44 -12.56
N GLY A 228 -19.05 -6.97 -13.51
CA GLY A 228 -18.61 -6.25 -14.71
C GLY A 228 -17.28 -5.54 -14.59
N PHE A 229 -16.56 -5.69 -13.47
CA PHE A 229 -15.20 -5.17 -13.34
C PHE A 229 -14.17 -6.12 -13.96
N GLN A 230 -13.00 -5.60 -14.29
CA GLN A 230 -11.86 -6.40 -14.74
C GLN A 230 -10.67 -6.11 -13.84
N VAL A 231 -10.24 -7.10 -13.07
CA VAL A 231 -9.17 -6.92 -12.08
C VAL A 231 -7.81 -7.20 -12.71
N ARG A 232 -6.87 -6.27 -12.52
CA ARG A 232 -5.45 -6.51 -12.78
C ARG A 232 -4.64 -6.32 -11.51
N HIS A 233 -3.82 -7.31 -11.21
CA HIS A 233 -2.93 -7.24 -10.06
C HIS A 233 -1.67 -6.46 -10.40
N VAL A 234 -1.29 -5.53 -9.51
CA VAL A 234 -0.02 -4.80 -9.55
C VAL A 234 0.75 -5.03 -8.26
N TYR A 235 2.07 -4.96 -8.36
CA TYR A 235 2.95 -4.95 -7.20
C TYR A 235 3.92 -3.81 -7.28
N GLY A 236 4.14 -3.19 -6.13
CA GLY A 236 5.05 -2.08 -5.93
C GLY A 236 5.12 -1.74 -4.45
N LEU A 237 6.09 -0.91 -4.12
CA LEU A 237 6.30 -0.39 -2.78
C LEU A 237 6.25 1.13 -2.82
N THR A 238 6.09 1.74 -1.65
CA THR A 238 6.24 3.20 -1.55
C THR A 238 7.64 3.60 -2.03
N GLU A 239 8.66 2.80 -1.74
CA GLU A 239 10.04 2.97 -2.17
C GLU A 239 10.25 2.88 -3.69
N THR A 240 9.26 2.45 -4.46
CA THR A 240 9.33 2.35 -5.94
C THR A 240 8.40 3.34 -6.64
N PHE A 241 7.93 4.37 -5.93
CA PHE A 241 6.95 5.38 -6.36
C PHE A 241 5.53 4.84 -6.57
N GLY A 242 5.40 3.63 -7.10
CA GLY A 242 4.15 2.93 -7.36
C GLY A 242 4.43 1.51 -7.85
N PRO A 243 3.53 0.95 -8.68
CA PRO A 243 3.72 -0.36 -9.29
C PRO A 243 5.08 -0.50 -10.01
N ALA A 244 5.78 -1.59 -9.74
CA ALA A 244 6.95 -2.06 -10.48
C ALA A 244 6.60 -3.21 -11.43
N THR A 245 5.53 -3.97 -11.13
CA THR A 245 5.00 -5.03 -11.99
C THR A 245 3.49 -4.91 -12.19
N LEU A 246 3.03 -5.49 -13.29
CA LEU A 246 1.63 -5.62 -13.66
C LEU A 246 1.37 -7.03 -14.18
N ASN A 247 0.27 -7.64 -13.73
CA ASN A 247 -0.28 -8.83 -14.34
C ASN A 247 -0.83 -8.49 -15.73
N LEU A 248 -0.05 -8.78 -16.76
CA LEU A 248 -0.42 -8.50 -18.15
C LEU A 248 -1.14 -9.71 -18.75
N TRP A 249 -2.45 -9.76 -18.57
CA TRP A 249 -3.26 -10.84 -19.11
C TRP A 249 -3.00 -11.07 -20.61
N LYS A 250 -2.73 -12.32 -20.99
CA LYS A 250 -2.49 -12.72 -22.37
C LYS A 250 -3.74 -13.39 -22.95
N PRO A 251 -4.20 -13.05 -24.17
CA PRO A 251 -5.43 -13.61 -24.75
C PRO A 251 -5.44 -15.14 -24.85
N GLU A 252 -4.29 -15.78 -25.00
CA GLU A 252 -4.19 -17.24 -25.01
C GLU A 252 -4.65 -17.89 -23.70
N TRP A 253 -4.62 -17.17 -22.58
CA TRP A 253 -5.04 -17.66 -21.27
C TRP A 253 -6.56 -17.72 -21.10
N ASP A 254 -7.33 -17.05 -21.97
CA ASP A 254 -8.79 -17.16 -21.99
C ASP A 254 -9.27 -18.60 -22.25
N ARG A 255 -8.39 -19.45 -22.82
CA ARG A 255 -8.67 -20.86 -23.15
C ARG A 255 -8.27 -21.83 -22.05
N LEU A 256 -7.59 -21.37 -21.00
CA LEU A 256 -7.16 -22.22 -19.90
C LEU A 256 -8.34 -22.60 -19.00
N PRO A 257 -8.27 -23.74 -18.28
CA PRO A 257 -9.21 -24.05 -17.22
C PRO A 257 -9.30 -22.92 -16.19
N CYS A 258 -10.47 -22.76 -15.56
CA CYS A 258 -10.73 -21.69 -14.60
C CYS A 258 -9.70 -21.63 -13.46
N GLU A 259 -9.30 -22.79 -12.94
CA GLU A 259 -8.30 -22.91 -11.87
C GLU A 259 -6.93 -22.35 -12.28
N GLU A 260 -6.43 -22.72 -13.47
CA GLU A 260 -5.17 -22.18 -14.02
C GLU A 260 -5.26 -20.66 -14.27
N GLN A 261 -6.43 -20.17 -14.73
CA GLN A 261 -6.64 -18.73 -14.88
C GLN A 261 -6.56 -18.01 -13.54
N MET A 262 -7.15 -18.56 -12.48
CA MET A 262 -7.11 -17.98 -11.13
C MET A 262 -5.69 -17.93 -10.59
N GLU A 263 -4.91 -19.00 -10.76
CA GLU A 263 -3.49 -19.01 -10.38
C GLU A 263 -2.70 -17.92 -11.11
N ILE A 264 -2.92 -17.74 -12.41
CA ILE A 264 -2.25 -16.71 -13.19
C ILE A 264 -2.68 -15.31 -12.73
N ARG A 265 -3.98 -15.07 -12.48
CA ARG A 265 -4.49 -13.77 -11.99
C ARG A 265 -3.91 -13.37 -10.64
N ALA A 266 -3.60 -14.33 -9.78
CA ALA A 266 -2.99 -14.06 -8.48
C ALA A 266 -1.54 -13.55 -8.57
N ARG A 267 -0.83 -13.82 -9.68
CA ARG A 267 0.57 -13.41 -9.86
C ARG A 267 0.69 -11.88 -9.97
N GLN A 268 1.76 -11.33 -9.41
CA GLN A 268 2.09 -9.90 -9.48
C GLN A 268 2.56 -9.45 -10.87
N GLY A 269 2.90 -10.42 -11.72
CA GLY A 269 3.06 -10.19 -13.14
C GLY A 269 4.48 -9.90 -13.56
N VAL A 270 4.61 -9.09 -14.60
CA VAL A 270 5.89 -8.75 -15.23
C VAL A 270 6.22 -7.29 -15.02
N GLN A 271 7.51 -6.98 -15.19
CA GLN A 271 8.03 -5.62 -15.12
C GLN A 271 7.24 -4.64 -15.99
N ILE A 272 6.85 -3.50 -15.42
CA ILE A 272 6.26 -2.42 -16.21
C ILE A 272 7.34 -1.57 -16.88
N PHE A 273 6.99 -0.94 -18.01
CA PHE A 273 7.94 -0.24 -18.87
C PHE A 273 8.68 0.94 -18.22
N VAL A 274 8.17 1.51 -17.12
CA VAL A 274 8.83 2.62 -16.39
C VAL A 274 9.83 2.15 -15.34
N THR A 275 9.79 0.86 -14.98
CA THR A 275 10.80 0.24 -14.12
C THR A 275 11.95 -0.23 -15.01
N GLU A 276 13.20 0.05 -14.65
CA GLU A 276 14.36 -0.28 -15.47
C GLU A 276 14.69 -1.78 -15.40
N GLU A 277 14.78 -2.33 -14.19
CA GLU A 277 14.99 -3.76 -13.98
C GLU A 277 14.30 -4.25 -12.70
N ILE A 278 13.74 -5.45 -12.77
CA ILE A 278 13.27 -6.22 -11.62
C ILE A 278 13.66 -7.68 -11.77
N ASP A 279 14.14 -8.27 -10.67
CA ASP A 279 14.47 -9.68 -10.65
C ASP A 279 14.20 -10.31 -9.29
N VAL A 280 14.16 -11.63 -9.26
CA VAL A 280 14.12 -12.41 -8.02
C VAL A 280 15.50 -13.01 -7.81
N LYS A 281 16.12 -12.72 -6.66
CA LYS A 281 17.53 -13.02 -6.41
C LYS A 281 17.71 -13.69 -5.06
N ASP A 282 18.74 -14.52 -4.95
CA ASP A 282 19.20 -15.00 -3.65
C ASP A 282 19.70 -13.79 -2.83
N PRO A 283 19.18 -13.58 -1.61
CA PRO A 283 19.50 -12.40 -0.82
C PRO A 283 20.95 -12.33 -0.34
N ILE A 284 21.68 -13.45 -0.34
CA ILE A 284 23.07 -13.58 0.10
C ILE A 284 24.00 -13.47 -1.12
N THR A 285 23.78 -14.28 -2.16
CA THR A 285 24.70 -14.34 -3.32
C THR A 285 24.42 -13.26 -4.35
N MET A 286 23.23 -12.64 -4.34
CA MET A 286 22.72 -11.69 -5.35
C MET A 286 22.57 -12.29 -6.76
N GLU A 287 22.70 -13.61 -6.88
CA GLU A 287 22.45 -14.34 -8.13
C GLU A 287 20.95 -14.49 -8.36
N SER A 288 20.56 -14.47 -9.63
CA SER A 288 19.17 -14.66 -10.03
C SER A 288 18.74 -16.10 -9.77
N ILE A 289 17.55 -16.30 -9.20
CA ILE A 289 17.00 -17.64 -8.98
C ILE A 289 16.61 -18.30 -10.31
N LYS A 290 16.40 -19.61 -10.29
CA LYS A 290 15.82 -20.33 -11.44
C LYS A 290 14.38 -19.88 -11.68
N ARG A 291 14.00 -19.82 -12.95
CA ARG A 291 12.64 -19.45 -13.38
C ARG A 291 11.73 -20.68 -13.48
N ASP A 292 11.60 -21.43 -12.40
CA ASP A 292 10.88 -22.70 -12.32
C ASP A 292 9.56 -22.60 -11.54
N GLY A 293 9.20 -21.40 -11.07
CA GLY A 293 8.03 -21.17 -10.21
C GLY A 293 8.18 -21.77 -8.80
N LYS A 294 9.37 -22.24 -8.41
CA LYS A 294 9.60 -22.98 -7.16
C LYS A 294 10.78 -22.44 -6.35
N SER A 295 11.87 -22.08 -7.02
CA SER A 295 13.05 -21.49 -6.39
C SER A 295 12.66 -20.16 -5.75
N LEU A 296 12.90 -20.03 -4.46
CA LEU A 296 12.52 -18.84 -3.68
C LEU A 296 13.68 -17.85 -3.63
N GLY A 297 13.38 -16.56 -3.80
CA GLY A 297 14.34 -15.48 -3.59
C GLY A 297 13.64 -14.19 -3.17
N GLU A 298 14.40 -13.11 -3.06
CA GLU A 298 13.91 -11.76 -2.75
C GLU A 298 13.68 -10.97 -4.04
N ILE A 299 12.58 -10.22 -4.12
CA ILE A 299 12.36 -9.27 -5.21
C ILE A 299 13.33 -8.09 -5.05
N MET A 300 14.13 -7.86 -6.07
CA MET A 300 15.09 -6.76 -6.12
C MET A 300 14.80 -5.88 -7.32
N ILE A 301 14.84 -4.57 -7.11
CA ILE A 301 14.41 -3.57 -8.09
C ILE A 301 15.53 -2.58 -8.32
N ARG A 302 15.78 -2.24 -9.58
CA ARG A 302 16.73 -1.21 -9.98
C ARG A 302 16.07 -0.30 -10.99
N GLY A 303 16.31 1.00 -10.86
CA GLY A 303 15.83 1.98 -11.82
C GLY A 303 15.58 3.34 -11.22
N ASN A 304 15.25 4.29 -12.09
CA ASN A 304 15.04 5.68 -11.72
C ASN A 304 13.70 5.96 -11.02
N THR A 305 12.76 5.01 -11.03
CA THR A 305 11.51 5.06 -10.25
C THR A 305 11.70 4.64 -8.79
N VAL A 306 12.84 4.03 -8.46
CA VAL A 306 13.19 3.73 -7.08
C VAL A 306 13.53 5.01 -6.33
N MET A 307 13.14 5.07 -5.05
CA MET A 307 13.35 6.21 -4.18
C MET A 307 14.82 6.66 -4.16
N SER A 308 15.03 7.92 -3.84
CA SER A 308 16.36 8.50 -3.66
C SER A 308 17.02 8.06 -2.35
N GLY A 309 16.21 7.66 -1.35
CA GLY A 309 16.62 7.17 -0.05
C GLY A 309 15.62 7.50 1.06
N TYR A 310 15.94 7.10 2.28
CA TYR A 310 15.18 7.46 3.48
C TYR A 310 15.67 8.80 4.05
N LEU A 311 14.73 9.71 4.32
CA LEU A 311 14.98 11.02 4.92
C LEU A 311 15.67 10.86 6.28
N LYS A 312 16.84 11.49 6.43
CA LYS A 312 17.65 11.51 7.66
C LYS A 312 18.04 10.11 8.19
N ASP A 313 18.01 9.08 7.35
CA ASP A 313 18.37 7.71 7.71
C ASP A 313 19.30 7.09 6.66
N LEU A 314 20.58 7.51 6.71
CA LEU A 314 21.61 7.05 5.78
C LEU A 314 21.84 5.54 5.92
N LYS A 315 21.85 5.03 7.16
CA LYS A 315 22.10 3.61 7.44
C LYS A 315 21.02 2.74 6.79
N ALA A 316 19.74 3.04 7.01
CA ALA A 316 18.67 2.27 6.37
C ALA A 316 18.69 2.41 4.84
N THR A 317 19.15 3.56 4.32
CA THR A 317 19.30 3.76 2.87
C THR A 317 20.39 2.86 2.31
N GLU A 318 21.57 2.84 2.93
CA GLU A 318 22.69 1.99 2.49
C GLU A 318 22.34 0.50 2.57
N GLU A 319 21.66 0.08 3.64
CA GLU A 319 21.17 -1.30 3.79
C GLU A 319 20.15 -1.66 2.69
N ALA A 320 19.22 -0.76 2.37
CA ALA A 320 18.20 -0.99 1.36
C ALA A 320 18.76 -1.06 -0.08
N PHE A 321 19.90 -0.43 -0.35
CA PHE A 321 20.57 -0.42 -1.66
C PHE A 321 21.82 -1.31 -1.74
N ALA A 322 22.06 -2.13 -0.72
CA ALA A 322 23.23 -3.00 -0.65
C ALA A 322 23.28 -3.94 -1.87
N GLY A 323 24.41 -3.94 -2.58
CA GLY A 323 24.58 -4.71 -3.82
C GLY A 323 24.10 -4.00 -5.10
N GLY A 324 23.76 -2.71 -5.05
CA GLY A 324 23.39 -1.91 -6.23
C GLY A 324 21.96 -2.12 -6.72
N TRP A 325 21.14 -2.79 -5.91
CA TRP A 325 19.71 -3.02 -6.11
C TRP A 325 18.95 -2.58 -4.88
N PHE A 326 17.74 -2.08 -5.06
CA PHE A 326 16.80 -1.91 -3.96
C PHE A 326 16.24 -3.26 -3.54
N ARG A 327 16.38 -3.55 -2.24
CA ARG A 327 15.95 -4.78 -1.59
C ARG A 327 14.54 -4.58 -1.03
N SER A 328 13.55 -5.25 -1.63
CA SER A 328 12.14 -5.05 -1.24
C SER A 328 11.78 -5.66 0.12
N GLY A 329 12.51 -6.70 0.55
CA GLY A 329 12.12 -7.55 1.67
C GLY A 329 10.90 -8.44 1.41
N ASP A 330 10.43 -8.53 0.16
CA ASP A 330 9.34 -9.41 -0.25
C ASP A 330 9.92 -10.64 -0.99
N LEU A 331 9.54 -11.83 -0.54
CA LEU A 331 9.96 -13.12 -1.10
C LEU A 331 9.04 -13.53 -2.25
N ALA A 332 9.63 -14.08 -3.30
CA ALA A 332 8.91 -14.46 -4.49
C ALA A 332 9.56 -15.65 -5.22
N VAL A 333 8.79 -16.21 -6.14
CA VAL A 333 9.28 -17.11 -7.19
C VAL A 333 9.14 -16.42 -8.54
N LYS A 334 9.90 -16.90 -9.53
CA LYS A 334 9.79 -16.46 -10.92
C LYS A 334 9.40 -17.64 -11.80
N HIS A 335 8.34 -17.47 -12.58
CA HIS A 335 7.81 -18.49 -13.47
C HIS A 335 8.57 -18.55 -14.80
N PRO A 336 8.51 -19.67 -15.55
CA PRO A 336 9.18 -19.80 -16.85
C PRO A 336 8.82 -18.72 -17.87
N ASP A 337 7.60 -18.20 -17.80
CA ASP A 337 7.08 -17.10 -18.63
C ASP A 337 7.54 -15.70 -18.19
N GLY A 338 8.36 -15.63 -17.13
CA GLY A 338 8.90 -14.39 -16.56
C GLY A 338 8.04 -13.74 -15.49
N TYR A 339 6.85 -14.28 -15.20
CA TYR A 339 5.95 -13.74 -14.19
C TYR A 339 6.52 -13.91 -12.78
N ILE A 340 6.41 -12.88 -11.97
CA ILE A 340 6.76 -12.90 -10.55
C ILE A 340 5.51 -13.19 -9.74
N GLU A 341 5.64 -14.09 -8.78
CA GLU A 341 4.62 -14.42 -7.80
C GLU A 341 5.19 -14.23 -6.40
N VAL A 342 4.63 -13.26 -5.66
CA VAL A 342 4.99 -12.98 -4.27
C VAL A 342 4.46 -14.10 -3.38
N LYS A 343 5.35 -14.66 -2.56
CA LYS A 343 5.05 -15.77 -1.65
C LYS A 343 4.88 -15.32 -0.20
N ASP A 344 5.71 -14.37 0.27
CA ASP A 344 5.57 -13.76 1.60
C ASP A 344 6.48 -12.53 1.74
N ARG A 345 6.54 -11.92 2.92
CA ARG A 345 7.59 -10.97 3.31
C ARG A 345 8.66 -11.71 4.11
N CYS A 346 9.94 -11.39 3.89
CA CYS A 346 11.06 -12.06 4.56
C CYS A 346 10.91 -12.11 6.09
N LYS A 347 10.36 -11.04 6.67
CA LYS A 347 10.15 -10.88 8.11
C LYS A 347 8.86 -11.51 8.66
N ASP A 348 7.94 -11.87 7.75
CA ASP A 348 6.62 -12.40 8.11
C ASP A 348 6.62 -13.94 8.03
N ILE A 349 7.59 -14.56 7.34
CA ILE A 349 7.87 -16.01 7.40
C ILE A 349 8.03 -16.46 8.86
N ILE A 350 7.32 -17.54 9.20
CA ILE A 350 7.37 -18.16 10.53
C ILE A 350 8.36 -19.31 10.45
N ILE A 351 9.32 -19.35 11.37
CA ILE A 351 10.27 -20.47 11.48
C ILE A 351 9.87 -21.32 12.68
N SER A 352 9.27 -22.48 12.40
CA SER A 352 8.74 -23.41 13.42
C SER A 352 9.47 -24.75 13.31
N GLY A 353 10.29 -25.09 14.30
CA GLY A 353 11.01 -26.37 14.32
C GLY A 353 12.05 -26.56 13.21
N GLY A 354 12.55 -25.45 12.65
CA GLY A 354 13.48 -25.46 11.52
C GLY A 354 12.81 -25.42 10.14
N GLU A 355 11.48 -25.44 10.08
CA GLU A 355 10.72 -25.31 8.84
C GLU A 355 10.23 -23.87 8.61
N ASN A 356 10.27 -23.42 7.36
CA ASN A 356 9.73 -22.12 6.96
C ASN A 356 8.25 -22.26 6.59
N ILE A 357 7.38 -21.55 7.30
CA ILE A 357 5.93 -21.53 7.08
C ILE A 357 5.53 -20.17 6.50
N SER A 358 4.89 -20.19 5.32
CA SER A 358 4.33 -18.98 4.70
C SER A 358 3.03 -18.57 5.40
N THR A 359 2.97 -17.30 5.80
CA THR A 359 1.77 -16.69 6.36
C THR A 359 0.71 -16.45 5.30
N ILE A 360 1.10 -16.13 4.06
CA ILE A 360 0.15 -15.85 2.97
C ILE A 360 -0.58 -17.12 2.52
N GLU A 361 0.14 -18.24 2.45
CA GLU A 361 -0.47 -19.54 2.10
C GLU A 361 -1.55 -19.92 3.13
N MET A 362 -1.23 -19.79 4.42
CA MET A 362 -2.16 -20.05 5.51
C MET A 362 -3.34 -19.07 5.52
N GLU A 363 -3.08 -17.78 5.31
CA GLU A 363 -4.13 -16.76 5.18
C GLU A 363 -5.08 -17.11 4.04
N THR A 364 -4.56 -17.58 2.90
CA THR A 364 -5.37 -17.97 1.74
C THR A 364 -6.28 -19.15 2.08
N VAL A 365 -5.76 -20.17 2.76
CA VAL A 365 -6.54 -21.33 3.20
C VAL A 365 -7.64 -20.90 4.19
N ILE A 366 -7.27 -20.17 5.26
CA ILE A 366 -8.25 -19.72 6.27
C ILE A 366 -9.31 -18.80 5.65
N TYR A 367 -8.94 -17.93 4.72
CA TYR A 367 -9.88 -17.02 4.06
C TYR A 367 -10.96 -17.76 3.27
N ASN A 368 -10.66 -18.95 2.74
CA ASN A 368 -11.64 -19.76 2.01
C ASN A 368 -12.69 -20.43 2.92
N HIS A 369 -12.51 -20.38 4.25
CA HIS A 369 -13.51 -20.86 5.18
C HIS A 369 -14.80 -20.01 5.09
N PRO A 370 -16.01 -20.61 4.96
CA PRO A 370 -17.25 -19.87 4.72
C PRO A 370 -17.57 -18.79 5.76
N GLY A 371 -17.21 -19.01 7.03
CA GLY A 371 -17.44 -18.06 8.12
C GLY A 371 -16.42 -16.93 8.24
N VAL A 372 -15.30 -16.98 7.52
CA VAL A 372 -14.22 -16.00 7.63
C VAL A 372 -14.51 -14.80 6.74
N LEU A 373 -14.44 -13.60 7.32
CA LEU A 373 -14.50 -12.33 6.60
C LEU A 373 -13.08 -11.84 6.26
N GLU A 374 -12.17 -11.92 7.23
CA GLU A 374 -10.78 -11.48 7.10
C GLU A 374 -9.86 -12.34 7.96
N VAL A 375 -8.60 -12.47 7.56
CA VAL A 375 -7.58 -13.18 8.35
C VAL A 375 -6.22 -12.52 8.20
N ALA A 376 -5.43 -12.59 9.26
CA ALA A 376 -3.99 -12.33 9.22
C ALA A 376 -3.25 -13.30 10.13
N VAL A 377 -2.14 -13.86 9.65
CA VAL A 377 -1.30 -14.81 10.36
C VAL A 377 0.03 -14.15 10.71
N VAL A 378 0.48 -14.37 11.94
CA VAL A 378 1.75 -13.89 12.46
C VAL A 378 2.46 -14.97 13.29
N ALA A 379 3.78 -14.83 13.43
CA ALA A 379 4.56 -15.64 14.36
C ALA A 379 4.19 -15.33 15.82
N ARG A 380 3.86 -16.37 16.58
CA ARG A 380 3.80 -16.36 18.05
C ARG A 380 5.07 -17.03 18.60
N PRO A 381 5.78 -16.43 19.58
CA PRO A 381 6.93 -17.08 20.22
C PRO A 381 6.52 -18.41 20.88
N ASP A 382 7.39 -19.42 20.78
CA ASP A 382 7.17 -20.74 21.39
C ASP A 382 8.49 -21.31 21.93
N ASP A 383 8.48 -21.82 23.15
CA ASP A 383 9.68 -22.26 23.85
C ASP A 383 10.29 -23.54 23.25
N TYR A 384 9.50 -24.33 22.51
CA TYR A 384 9.95 -25.59 21.91
C TYR A 384 10.18 -25.45 20.41
N TRP A 385 9.24 -24.84 19.68
CA TRP A 385 9.32 -24.69 18.23
C TRP A 385 10.06 -23.42 17.79
N GLY A 386 10.41 -22.53 18.73
CA GLY A 386 10.91 -21.18 18.48
C GLY A 386 9.78 -20.22 18.15
N GLN A 387 8.98 -20.55 17.12
CA GLN A 387 7.76 -19.84 16.77
C GLN A 387 6.67 -20.83 16.36
N THR A 388 5.42 -20.45 16.57
CA THR A 388 4.24 -21.18 16.05
C THR A 388 3.30 -20.22 15.32
N PRO A 389 2.54 -20.68 14.33
CA PRO A 389 1.60 -19.80 13.64
C PRO A 389 0.37 -19.46 14.49
N CYS A 390 0.06 -18.17 14.55
CA CYS A 390 -1.09 -17.61 15.22
C CYS A 390 -1.94 -16.83 14.21
N ALA A 391 -3.19 -17.25 14.03
CA ALA A 391 -4.15 -16.64 13.13
C ALA A 391 -5.06 -15.68 13.90
N PHE A 392 -5.16 -14.44 13.44
CA PHE A 392 -6.19 -13.50 13.85
C PHE A 392 -7.27 -13.49 12.79
N VAL A 393 -8.51 -13.78 13.19
CA VAL A 393 -9.63 -14.03 12.28
C VAL A 393 -10.78 -13.09 12.62
N LYS A 394 -11.28 -12.38 11.62
CA LYS A 394 -12.56 -11.67 11.70
C LYS A 394 -13.62 -12.53 11.01
N LEU A 395 -14.69 -12.86 11.73
CA LEU A 395 -15.81 -13.62 11.19
C LEU A 395 -16.79 -12.70 10.44
N LYS A 396 -17.59 -13.30 9.56
CA LYS A 396 -18.77 -12.65 8.98
C LYS A 396 -19.85 -12.48 10.06
N ASP A 397 -20.76 -11.55 9.85
CA ASP A 397 -21.87 -11.31 10.78
C ASP A 397 -22.77 -12.56 10.90
N ASN A 398 -23.20 -12.85 12.13
CA ASN A 398 -24.13 -13.94 12.45
C ASN A 398 -23.64 -15.36 12.11
N VAL A 399 -22.33 -15.60 12.12
CA VAL A 399 -21.75 -16.95 11.98
C VAL A 399 -21.11 -17.37 13.29
N ASP A 400 -21.37 -18.61 13.70
CA ASP A 400 -20.76 -19.23 14.89
C ASP A 400 -19.71 -20.23 14.41
N VAL A 401 -18.43 -19.90 14.60
CA VAL A 401 -17.27 -20.69 14.18
C VAL A 401 -16.27 -20.64 15.32
N ASP A 402 -15.80 -21.82 15.75
CA ASP A 402 -14.82 -21.90 16.83
C ASP A 402 -13.38 -22.05 16.31
N GLU A 403 -12.41 -22.03 17.24
CA GLU A 403 -10.99 -22.18 16.89
C GLU A 403 -10.68 -23.54 16.24
N ARG A 404 -11.37 -24.61 16.66
CA ARG A 404 -11.12 -25.97 16.15
C ARG A 404 -11.58 -26.08 14.71
N ASP A 405 -12.72 -25.51 14.38
CA ASP A 405 -13.25 -25.48 13.01
C ASP A 405 -12.23 -24.88 12.03
N ILE A 406 -11.61 -23.75 12.39
CA ILE A 406 -10.58 -23.11 11.56
C ILE A 406 -9.32 -23.97 11.44
N ILE A 407 -8.86 -24.57 12.55
CA ILE A 407 -7.66 -25.42 12.54
C ILE A 407 -7.88 -26.69 11.72
N GLU A 408 -9.05 -27.33 11.85
CA GLU A 408 -9.43 -28.52 11.07
C GLU A 408 -9.55 -28.18 9.59
N HIS A 409 -10.21 -27.06 9.25
CA HIS A 409 -10.24 -26.56 7.88
C HIS A 409 -8.84 -26.39 7.29
N CYS A 410 -7.88 -25.86 8.06
CA CYS A 410 -6.50 -25.76 7.60
C CYS A 410 -5.87 -27.14 7.37
N ARG A 411 -6.02 -28.06 8.32
CA ARG A 411 -5.43 -29.40 8.26
C ARG A 411 -5.94 -30.24 7.08
N ASP A 412 -7.18 -29.99 6.64
CA ASP A 412 -7.76 -30.67 5.48
C ASP A 412 -7.19 -30.15 4.14
N HIS A 413 -6.63 -28.93 4.12
CA HIS A 413 -6.22 -28.24 2.89
C HIS A 413 -4.74 -27.86 2.85
N MET A 414 -3.98 -28.12 3.91
CA MET A 414 -2.55 -27.85 3.99
C MET A 414 -1.82 -28.83 4.93
N PRO A 415 -0.49 -28.98 4.81
CA PRO A 415 0.28 -29.86 5.69
C PRO A 415 0.05 -29.55 7.18
N HIS A 416 -0.16 -30.58 8.00
CA HIS A 416 -0.49 -30.44 9.42
C HIS A 416 0.46 -29.54 10.22
N PHE A 417 1.76 -29.53 9.90
CA PHE A 417 2.75 -28.73 10.60
C PHE A 417 2.63 -27.23 10.30
N MET A 418 1.99 -26.86 9.19
CA MET A 418 1.73 -25.48 8.81
C MET A 418 0.47 -24.92 9.46
N ALA A 419 -0.51 -25.76 9.81
CA ALA A 419 -1.77 -25.28 10.39
C ALA A 419 -1.54 -24.43 11.66
N PRO A 420 -2.37 -23.39 11.90
CA PRO A 420 -2.22 -22.54 13.06
C PRO A 420 -2.40 -23.34 14.36
N ARG A 421 -1.62 -22.97 15.38
CA ARG A 421 -1.78 -23.52 16.74
C ARG A 421 -2.58 -22.63 17.67
N THR A 422 -2.93 -21.44 17.19
CA THR A 422 -3.72 -20.46 17.94
C THR A 422 -4.58 -19.71 16.94
N VAL A 423 -5.87 -19.62 17.21
CA VAL A 423 -6.82 -18.78 16.47
C VAL A 423 -7.44 -17.78 17.43
N VAL A 424 -7.33 -16.50 17.10
CA VAL A 424 -7.89 -15.39 17.88
C VAL A 424 -8.94 -14.69 17.05
N PHE A 425 -10.17 -14.63 17.55
CA PHE A 425 -11.25 -13.89 16.90
C PHE A 425 -11.24 -12.42 17.34
N ASP A 426 -10.90 -11.51 16.43
CA ASP A 426 -10.76 -10.07 16.70
C ASP A 426 -10.85 -9.24 15.41
N ASP A 427 -11.07 -7.94 15.55
CA ASP A 427 -10.95 -6.99 14.46
C ASP A 427 -9.49 -6.80 14.05
N LEU A 428 -9.21 -6.82 12.74
CA LEU A 428 -7.86 -6.66 12.22
C LEU A 428 -7.45 -5.19 12.16
N PRO A 429 -6.32 -4.78 12.78
CA PRO A 429 -5.84 -3.40 12.72
C PRO A 429 -5.37 -3.10 11.29
N ARG A 430 -5.82 -1.98 10.71
CA ARG A 430 -5.53 -1.59 9.33
C ARG A 430 -4.87 -0.23 9.27
N ASN A 431 -3.94 -0.08 8.34
CA ASN A 431 -3.45 1.24 7.95
C ASN A 431 -4.50 1.94 7.06
N SER A 432 -4.15 3.14 6.61
CA SER A 432 -5.02 3.97 5.80
C SER A 432 -5.25 3.48 4.37
N THR A 433 -4.35 2.67 3.82
CA THR A 433 -4.49 2.02 2.51
C THR A 433 -5.24 0.69 2.61
N GLY A 434 -5.84 0.38 3.77
CA GLY A 434 -6.57 -0.87 4.01
C GLY A 434 -5.67 -2.08 4.30
N LYS A 435 -4.35 -1.93 4.39
CA LYS A 435 -3.42 -3.03 4.67
C LYS A 435 -3.41 -3.39 6.16
N VAL A 436 -3.49 -4.68 6.48
CA VAL A 436 -3.41 -5.17 7.86
C VAL A 436 -2.04 -4.85 8.46
N GLN A 437 -2.04 -4.28 9.66
CA GLN A 437 -0.84 -3.93 10.43
C GLN A 437 -0.34 -5.14 11.23
N LYS A 438 0.26 -6.12 10.54
CA LYS A 438 0.80 -7.36 11.16
C LYS A 438 1.78 -7.11 12.33
N PHE A 439 2.41 -5.92 12.42
CA PHE A 439 3.27 -5.60 13.57
C PHE A 439 2.48 -5.47 14.87
N VAL A 440 1.27 -4.90 14.84
CA VAL A 440 0.38 -4.80 16.02
C VAL A 440 -0.04 -6.20 16.45
N LEU A 441 -0.40 -7.06 15.49
CA LEU A 441 -0.76 -8.44 15.73
C LEU A 441 0.41 -9.27 16.28
N ARG A 442 1.64 -9.03 15.80
CA ARG A 442 2.85 -9.66 16.38
C ARG A 442 3.06 -9.25 17.83
N GLU A 443 2.87 -7.98 18.19
CA GLU A 443 2.97 -7.57 19.59
C GLU A 443 1.89 -8.22 20.45
N LYS A 444 0.63 -8.31 19.96
CA LYS A 444 -0.43 -9.10 20.61
C LYS A 444 -0.01 -10.55 20.80
N ALA A 445 0.47 -11.22 19.74
CA ALA A 445 0.89 -12.61 19.78
C ALA A 445 2.08 -12.85 20.73
N LYS A 446 3.05 -11.92 20.79
CA LYS A 446 4.16 -11.98 21.75
C LYS A 446 3.67 -11.95 23.20
N LEU A 447 2.67 -11.11 23.50
CA LEU A 447 2.09 -11.02 24.84
C LEU A 447 1.34 -12.29 25.26
N MET A 448 0.96 -13.16 24.32
CA MET A 448 0.34 -14.45 24.63
C MET A 448 1.35 -15.48 25.14
N GLY A 449 2.66 -15.24 25.01
CA GLY A 449 3.72 -16.16 25.44
C GLY A 449 3.71 -17.52 24.72
N SER A 450 4.55 -18.44 25.20
CA SER A 450 4.63 -19.81 24.66
C SER A 450 3.34 -20.60 24.93
N LEU A 451 3.01 -21.53 24.03
CA LEU A 451 1.99 -22.53 24.33
C LEU A 451 2.51 -23.47 25.42
N SER A 452 1.66 -23.76 26.40
CA SER A 452 1.93 -24.77 27.42
C SER A 452 1.75 -26.14 26.76
N TYR A 453 2.73 -27.01 26.93
CA TYR A 453 2.69 -28.39 26.44
C TYR A 453 1.84 -29.30 27.32
#